data_AF-A0A7W8KBD1-F1
#
_entry.id   AF-A0A7W8KBD1-F1
#
_cell.length_a   1.000
_cell.length_b   1.000
_cell.length_c   1.000
_cell.angle_alpha   90.00
_cell.angle_beta   90.00
_cell.angle_gamma   90.00
#
_symmetry.space_group_name_H-M   'P 1'
#
loop_
_entity.id
_entity.type
_entity.pdbx_description
1 polymer ?
#
loop_
_entity_poly.entity_id
_entity_poly.type
_entity_poly.pdbx_seq_one_letter_code
_entity_poly.pdbx_strand_id
1 'polypeptide(L)'
;MTGPRGRLARLDALEAAHMARIDGARASNWAQLEAAQERLSPAHRDAWEDAWQVTEHGQDPDALARIRRACAHLPDGLPVPHPAKEDAEAWADAALNVPGGAPLLAPPAERVPAFLAYFEACAAWCVAEAVRVPLSPDVHRLARWGAALWTFEAALCGVLAGGTA
;
A
#
# COMPACT_ATOMS: atom_id res chain seq x y z
N MET A 1 5.63 -23.54 -45.49
CA MET A 1 6.24 -22.20 -45.29
C MET A 1 5.14 -21.18 -45.07
N THR A 2 4.98 -20.65 -43.86
CA THR A 2 4.06 -19.54 -43.59
C THR A 2 4.63 -18.26 -44.22
N GLY A 3 3.93 -17.71 -45.22
CA GLY A 3 4.31 -16.46 -45.88
C GLY A 3 4.30 -15.26 -44.91
N PRO A 4 4.83 -14.09 -45.33
CA PRO A 4 4.94 -12.88 -44.50
C PRO A 4 3.63 -12.49 -43.79
N ARG A 5 2.48 -12.67 -44.46
CA ARG A 5 1.14 -12.42 -43.91
C ARG A 5 0.76 -13.33 -42.74
N GLY A 6 1.20 -14.59 -42.75
CA GLY A 6 0.95 -15.53 -41.65
C GLY A 6 1.83 -15.29 -40.42
N ARG A 7 2.97 -14.62 -40.58
CA ARG A 7 3.82 -14.18 -39.47
C ARG A 7 3.26 -12.93 -38.77
N LEU A 8 2.70 -11.99 -39.54
CA LEU A 8 2.03 -10.81 -39.00
C LEU A 8 0.78 -11.18 -38.18
N ALA A 9 -0.11 -12.03 -38.73
CA ALA A 9 -1.29 -12.47 -37.99
C ALA A 9 -0.94 -13.25 -36.69
N ARG A 10 0.20 -13.95 -36.66
CA ARG A 10 0.71 -14.61 -35.45
C ARG A 10 1.25 -13.60 -34.43
N LEU A 11 1.88 -12.52 -34.89
CA LEU A 11 2.34 -11.44 -34.03
C LEU A 11 1.14 -10.73 -33.39
N ASP A 12 0.14 -10.35 -34.20
CA ASP A 12 -1.09 -9.69 -33.73
C ASP A 12 -1.82 -10.53 -32.67
N ALA A 13 -1.89 -11.86 -32.87
CA ALA A 13 -2.50 -12.77 -31.91
C ALA A 13 -1.71 -12.87 -30.59
N LEU A 14 -0.37 -12.85 -30.65
CA LEU A 14 0.49 -12.85 -29.46
C LEU A 14 0.43 -11.52 -28.70
N GLU A 15 0.36 -10.40 -29.42
CA GLU A 15 0.16 -9.07 -28.85
C GLU A 15 -1.20 -8.95 -28.16
N ALA A 16 -2.27 -9.40 -28.82
CA ALA A 16 -3.62 -9.42 -28.22
C ALA A 16 -3.66 -10.31 -26.96
N ALA A 17 -3.05 -11.49 -27.01
CA ALA A 17 -2.97 -12.37 -25.84
C ALA A 17 -2.09 -11.79 -24.71
N HIS A 18 -1.06 -11.00 -25.06
CA HIS A 18 -0.24 -10.30 -24.07
C HIS A 18 -1.02 -9.16 -23.40
N MET A 19 -1.71 -8.34 -24.18
CA MET A 19 -2.56 -7.26 -23.66
C MET A 19 -3.68 -7.80 -22.78
N ALA A 20 -4.35 -8.88 -23.18
CA ALA A 20 -5.37 -9.52 -22.36
C ALA A 20 -4.83 -10.02 -21.00
N ARG A 21 -3.58 -10.52 -20.96
CA ARG A 21 -2.93 -10.90 -19.71
C ARG A 21 -2.59 -9.70 -18.83
N ILE A 22 -2.11 -8.60 -19.43
CA ILE A 22 -1.83 -7.35 -18.71
C ILE A 22 -3.11 -6.80 -18.09
N ASP A 23 -4.19 -6.73 -18.86
CA ASP A 23 -5.47 -6.20 -18.39
C ASP A 23 -6.07 -7.10 -17.31
N GLY A 24 -5.95 -8.42 -17.46
CA GLY A 24 -6.32 -9.39 -16.42
C GLY A 24 -5.54 -9.20 -15.12
N ALA A 25 -4.23 -9.00 -15.20
CA ALA A 25 -3.39 -8.74 -14.03
C ALA A 25 -3.75 -7.40 -13.37
N ARG A 26 -3.99 -6.34 -14.15
CA ARG A 26 -4.43 -5.04 -13.64
C ARG A 26 -5.77 -5.13 -12.91
N ALA A 27 -6.76 -5.80 -13.50
CA ALA A 27 -8.06 -6.01 -12.88
C ALA A 27 -7.94 -6.81 -11.58
N SER A 28 -7.11 -7.87 -11.56
CA SER A 28 -6.84 -8.64 -10.35
C SER A 28 -6.15 -7.82 -9.27
N ASN A 29 -5.11 -7.05 -9.62
CA ASN A 29 -4.39 -6.20 -8.68
C ASN A 29 -5.34 -5.15 -8.07
N TRP A 30 -6.18 -4.53 -8.90
CA TRP A 30 -7.18 -3.55 -8.45
C TRP A 30 -8.16 -4.18 -7.45
N ALA A 31 -8.72 -5.35 -7.78
CA ALA A 31 -9.63 -6.06 -6.88
C ALA A 31 -8.99 -6.43 -5.54
N GLN A 32 -7.68 -6.75 -5.51
CA GLN A 32 -6.96 -7.03 -4.27
C GLN A 32 -6.75 -5.78 -3.42
N LEU A 33 -6.46 -4.64 -4.04
CA LEU A 33 -6.34 -3.34 -3.35
C LEU A 33 -7.71 -2.90 -2.78
N GLU A 34 -8.79 -3.05 -3.56
CA GLU A 34 -10.16 -2.78 -3.10
C GLU A 34 -10.52 -3.69 -1.91
N ALA A 35 -10.24 -4.99 -2.00
CA ALA A 35 -10.49 -5.93 -0.90
C ALA A 35 -9.70 -5.60 0.37
N ALA A 36 -8.48 -5.06 0.24
CA ALA A 36 -7.69 -4.58 1.38
C ALA A 36 -8.31 -3.30 1.99
N GLN A 37 -8.77 -2.37 1.15
CA GLN A 37 -9.42 -1.13 1.57
C GLN A 37 -10.78 -1.39 2.26
N GLU A 38 -11.52 -2.41 1.83
CA GLU A 38 -12.79 -2.82 2.44
C GLU A 38 -12.60 -3.31 3.88
N ARG A 39 -11.44 -3.89 4.21
CA ARG A 39 -11.10 -4.35 5.58
C ARG A 39 -10.77 -3.21 6.54
N LEU A 40 -10.53 -2.00 6.04
CA LEU A 40 -10.30 -0.84 6.89
C LEU A 40 -11.56 -0.46 7.66
N SER A 41 -11.38 -0.01 8.90
CA SER A 41 -12.45 0.67 9.63
C SER A 41 -12.87 1.94 8.88
N PRO A 42 -14.12 2.43 9.06
CA PRO A 42 -14.56 3.68 8.41
C PRO A 42 -13.60 4.85 8.67
N ALA A 43 -13.11 5.00 9.91
CA ALA A 43 -12.17 6.05 10.27
C ALA A 43 -10.81 5.92 9.56
N HIS A 44 -10.29 4.70 9.37
CA HIS A 44 -9.06 4.49 8.61
C HIS A 44 -9.26 4.70 7.11
N ARG A 45 -10.44 4.34 6.57
CA ARG A 45 -10.76 4.60 5.17
C ARG A 45 -10.82 6.10 4.88
N ASP A 46 -11.48 6.87 5.74
CA ASP A 46 -11.55 8.33 5.62
C ASP A 46 -10.15 8.97 5.72
N ALA A 47 -9.31 8.49 6.64
CA ALA A 47 -7.94 8.97 6.78
C ALA A 47 -7.04 8.59 5.58
N TRP A 48 -7.24 7.41 5.00
CA TRP A 48 -6.54 6.97 3.80
C TRP A 48 -6.93 7.83 2.58
N GLU A 49 -8.23 8.08 2.40
CA GLU A 49 -8.73 8.92 1.32
C GLU A 49 -8.24 10.37 1.47
N ASP A 50 -8.25 10.91 2.69
CA ASP A 50 -7.70 12.24 2.98
C ASP A 50 -6.20 12.32 2.63
N ALA A 51 -5.42 11.29 2.95
CA ALA A 51 -4.00 11.22 2.58
C ALA A 51 -3.82 11.20 1.06
N TRP A 52 -4.60 10.37 0.35
CA TRP A 52 -4.56 10.24 -1.11
C TRP A 52 -4.93 11.55 -1.83
N GLN A 53 -5.99 12.23 -1.38
CA GLN A 53 -6.42 13.50 -1.97
C GLN A 53 -5.39 14.61 -1.76
N VAL A 54 -4.67 14.62 -0.64
CA VAL A 54 -3.65 15.63 -0.37
C VAL A 54 -2.34 15.34 -1.09
N THR A 55 -1.86 14.10 -1.04
CA THR A 55 -0.52 13.73 -1.54
C THR A 55 -0.48 13.57 -3.06
N GLU A 56 -1.53 13.01 -3.65
CA GLU A 56 -1.55 12.69 -5.09
C GLU A 56 -2.41 13.67 -5.90
N HIS A 57 -3.46 14.24 -5.30
CA HIS A 57 -4.41 15.13 -6.00
C HIS A 57 -4.27 16.62 -5.63
N GLY A 58 -3.41 16.94 -4.67
CA GLY A 58 -3.09 18.33 -4.31
C GLY A 58 -4.26 19.13 -3.71
N GLN A 59 -5.24 18.48 -3.09
CA GLN A 59 -6.44 19.14 -2.52
C GLN A 59 -6.11 20.16 -1.40
N ASP A 60 -4.93 20.06 -0.77
CA ASP A 60 -4.37 21.01 0.19
C ASP A 60 -2.84 21.13 -0.02
N PRO A 61 -2.39 21.96 -0.97
CA PRO A 61 -0.99 21.97 -1.43
C PRO A 61 -0.01 22.40 -0.32
N ASP A 62 -0.49 23.12 0.70
CA ASP A 62 0.31 23.57 1.83
C ASP A 62 0.35 22.56 2.99
N ALA A 63 -0.52 21.54 2.99
CA ALA A 63 -0.63 20.57 4.09
C ALA A 63 0.71 19.94 4.45
N LEU A 64 1.43 19.42 3.44
CA LEU A 64 2.71 18.73 3.66
C LEU A 64 3.76 19.67 4.25
N ALA A 65 3.77 20.94 3.86
CA ALA A 65 4.66 21.94 4.43
C ALA A 65 4.31 22.27 5.89
N ARG A 66 3.02 22.38 6.23
CA ARG A 66 2.58 22.59 7.61
C ARG A 66 2.89 21.39 8.50
N ILE A 67 2.60 20.18 8.02
CA ILE A 67 2.91 18.91 8.68
C ILE A 67 4.41 18.79 8.94
N ARG A 68 5.27 19.02 7.92
CA ARG A 68 6.73 18.96 8.08
C ARG A 68 7.23 19.93 9.15
N ARG A 69 6.71 21.16 9.19
CA ARG A 69 7.07 22.13 10.24
C ARG A 69 6.62 21.67 11.62
N ALA A 70 5.40 21.15 11.72
CA ALA A 70 4.85 20.68 12.99
C ALA A 70 5.62 19.47 13.54
N CYS A 71 6.10 18.59 12.65
CA CYS A 71 6.86 17.39 12.99
C CYS A 71 8.38 17.59 13.06
N ALA A 72 8.92 18.79 12.86
CA ALA A 72 10.36 19.03 12.77
C ALA A 72 11.16 18.68 14.04
N HIS A 73 10.47 18.49 15.17
CA HIS A 73 11.07 18.11 16.45
C HIS A 73 11.15 16.59 16.65
N LEU A 74 10.52 15.79 15.78
CA LEU A 74 10.53 14.34 15.88
C LEU A 74 11.87 13.78 15.36
N PRO A 75 12.42 12.73 15.99
CA PRO A 75 13.63 12.09 15.51
C PRO A 75 13.40 11.38 14.16
N ASP A 76 14.47 11.25 13.38
CA ASP A 76 14.43 10.51 12.12
C ASP A 76 14.22 9.01 12.36
N GLY A 77 13.28 8.41 11.61
CA GLY A 77 12.98 6.98 11.62
C GLY A 77 11.79 6.58 12.51
N LEU A 78 10.97 5.67 12.01
CA LEU A 78 9.86 5.07 12.77
C LEU A 78 10.41 4.07 13.78
N PRO A 79 10.14 4.23 15.09
CA PRO A 79 10.92 3.60 16.15
C PRO A 79 10.40 2.21 16.54
N VAL A 80 9.53 1.56 15.77
CA VAL A 80 8.94 0.27 16.18
C VAL A 80 10.01 -0.82 16.07
N PRO A 81 10.55 -1.32 17.20
CA PRO A 81 11.54 -2.39 17.17
C PRO A 81 10.78 -3.69 16.98
N HIS A 82 10.88 -4.28 15.79
CA HIS A 82 10.18 -5.51 15.46
C HIS A 82 11.11 -6.48 14.70
N PRO A 83 11.17 -7.76 15.07
CA PRO A 83 12.07 -8.73 14.41
C PRO A 83 11.84 -8.89 12.91
N ALA A 84 10.62 -8.62 12.44
CA ALA A 84 10.25 -8.74 11.03
C ALA A 84 10.37 -7.43 10.23
N LYS A 85 10.83 -6.32 10.84
CA LYS A 85 10.82 -4.98 10.23
C LYS A 85 11.46 -4.97 8.84
N GLU A 86 12.73 -5.37 8.74
CA GLU A 86 13.50 -5.28 7.49
C GLU A 86 12.86 -6.12 6.38
N ASP A 87 12.46 -7.35 6.71
CA ASP A 87 11.82 -8.26 5.74
C ASP A 87 10.43 -7.79 5.31
N ALA A 88 9.65 -7.21 6.24
CA ALA A 88 8.30 -6.71 5.97
C ALA A 88 8.33 -5.43 5.13
N GLU A 89 9.25 -4.50 5.42
CA GLU A 89 9.45 -3.29 4.63
C GLU A 89 9.96 -3.62 3.22
N ALA A 90 10.92 -4.54 3.11
CA ALA A 90 11.42 -5.02 1.81
C ALA A 90 10.32 -5.70 0.99
N TRP A 91 9.44 -6.47 1.63
CA TRP A 91 8.28 -7.04 0.96
C TRP A 91 7.30 -5.94 0.53
N ALA A 92 6.94 -4.99 1.40
CA ALA A 92 5.97 -3.94 1.10
C ALA A 92 6.42 -3.07 -0.09
N ASP A 93 7.71 -2.70 -0.13
CA ASP A 93 8.31 -1.94 -1.23
C ASP A 93 8.25 -2.73 -2.55
N ALA A 94 8.54 -4.03 -2.51
CA ALA A 94 8.49 -4.87 -3.71
C ALA A 94 7.05 -5.22 -4.15
N ALA A 95 6.11 -5.34 -3.21
CA ALA A 95 4.77 -5.87 -3.47
C ALA A 95 3.95 -4.98 -4.39
N LEU A 96 4.08 -3.66 -4.25
CA LEU A 96 3.36 -2.66 -5.05
C LEU A 96 4.17 -2.15 -6.26
N ASN A 97 5.50 -2.28 -6.25
CA ASN A 97 6.39 -1.83 -7.32
C ASN A 97 6.63 -2.91 -8.40
N VAL A 98 5.57 -3.59 -8.82
CA VAL A 98 5.65 -4.59 -9.90
C VAL A 98 5.54 -3.93 -11.29
N PRO A 99 6.26 -4.42 -12.32
CA PRO A 99 6.12 -3.89 -13.68
C PRO A 99 4.67 -3.88 -14.16
N GLY A 100 4.28 -2.85 -14.91
CA GLY A 100 2.90 -2.68 -15.36
C GLY A 100 2.37 -3.92 -16.09
N GLY A 101 1.39 -4.60 -15.48
CA GLY A 101 0.79 -5.83 -16.00
C GLY A 101 1.30 -7.13 -15.37
N ALA A 102 2.15 -7.07 -14.34
CA ALA A 102 2.47 -8.19 -13.48
C ALA A 102 1.53 -8.25 -12.25
N PRO A 103 1.20 -9.45 -11.73
CA PRO A 103 0.48 -9.58 -10.47
C PRO A 103 1.25 -8.99 -9.28
N LEU A 104 0.54 -8.52 -8.26
CA LEU A 104 1.13 -8.15 -6.97
C LEU A 104 1.87 -9.35 -6.35
N LEU A 105 2.95 -9.08 -5.62
CA LEU A 105 3.75 -10.13 -5.00
C LEU A 105 3.18 -10.54 -3.64
N ALA A 106 2.74 -11.79 -3.56
CA ALA A 106 2.32 -12.38 -2.29
C ALA A 106 3.52 -12.53 -1.33
N PRO A 107 3.33 -12.28 -0.02
CA PRO A 107 4.34 -12.55 0.98
C PRO A 107 4.61 -14.06 1.12
N PRO A 108 5.81 -14.49 1.56
CA PRO A 108 6.05 -15.88 1.93
C PRO A 108 5.09 -16.33 3.03
N ALA A 109 4.44 -17.47 2.86
CA ALA A 109 3.33 -17.91 3.71
C ALA A 109 3.72 -18.01 5.19
N GLU A 110 4.92 -18.51 5.49
CA GLU A 110 5.48 -18.64 6.83
C GLU A 110 5.81 -17.29 7.49
N ARG A 111 5.91 -16.22 6.70
CA ARG A 111 6.23 -14.86 7.16
C ARG A 111 4.97 -14.01 7.39
N VAL A 112 3.83 -14.39 6.82
CA VAL A 112 2.57 -13.63 6.90
C VAL A 112 2.23 -13.21 8.34
N PRO A 113 2.21 -14.09 9.36
CA PRO A 113 1.85 -13.66 10.71
C PRO A 113 2.81 -12.62 11.29
N ALA A 114 4.11 -12.73 10.96
CA ALA A 114 5.12 -11.80 11.44
C ALA A 114 5.05 -10.43 10.74
N PHE A 115 4.67 -10.41 9.46
CA PHE A 115 4.45 -9.17 8.71
C PHE A 115 3.19 -8.45 9.20
N LEU A 116 2.08 -9.18 9.38
CA LEU A 116 0.85 -8.63 9.97
C LEU A 116 1.12 -8.00 11.33
N ALA A 117 1.81 -8.72 12.23
CA ALA A 117 2.16 -8.20 13.55
C ALA A 117 3.03 -6.93 13.50
N TYR A 118 3.94 -6.84 12.51
CA TYR A 118 4.76 -5.65 12.31
C TYR A 118 3.91 -4.44 11.92
N PHE A 119 3.06 -4.58 10.90
CA PHE A 119 2.24 -3.49 10.40
C PHE A 119 1.20 -3.06 11.44
N GLU A 120 0.60 -4.00 12.17
CA GLU A 120 -0.29 -3.69 13.29
C GLU A 120 0.42 -2.94 14.41
N ALA A 121 1.67 -3.31 14.74
CA ALA A 121 2.47 -2.58 15.73
C ALA A 121 2.79 -1.15 15.26
N CYS A 122 3.06 -0.95 13.96
CA CYS A 122 3.26 0.38 13.38
C CYS A 122 1.98 1.23 13.41
N ALA A 123 0.83 0.64 13.06
CA ALA A 123 -0.46 1.30 13.17
C ALA A 123 -0.77 1.71 14.62
N ALA A 124 -0.56 0.80 15.57
CA ALA A 124 -0.78 1.06 17.00
C ALA A 124 0.14 2.16 17.53
N TRP A 125 1.39 2.21 17.07
CA TRP A 125 2.31 3.29 17.41
C TRP A 125 1.80 4.65 16.89
N CYS A 126 1.33 4.72 15.64
CA CYS A 126 0.74 5.94 15.09
C CYS A 126 -0.50 6.39 15.90
N VAL A 127 -1.37 5.46 16.29
CA VAL A 127 -2.54 5.76 17.14
C VAL A 127 -2.12 6.27 18.52
N ALA A 128 -1.10 5.67 19.13
CA ALA A 128 -0.57 6.11 20.41
C ALA A 128 0.05 7.51 20.34
N GLU A 129 0.78 7.82 19.26
CA GLU A 129 1.32 9.15 19.04
C GLU A 129 0.23 10.18 18.74
N ALA A 130 -0.86 9.80 18.07
CA ALA A 130 -2.00 10.69 17.79
C ALA A 130 -2.70 11.24 19.06
N VAL A 131 -2.49 10.61 20.22
CA VAL A 131 -3.12 11.00 21.50
C VAL A 131 -2.14 11.65 22.49
N ARG A 132 -0.85 11.77 22.14
CA ARG A 132 0.13 12.47 23.00
C ARG A 132 -0.06 13.98 22.90
N VAL A 133 -0.39 14.58 24.04
CA VAL A 133 -0.78 15.99 24.20
C VAL A 133 0.42 16.95 24.08
N PRO A 134 0.27 18.17 23.52
CA PRO A 134 -0.66 18.61 22.49
C PRO A 134 0.06 18.71 21.15
N LEU A 135 -0.09 17.69 20.32
CA LEU A 135 0.36 17.75 18.94
C LEU A 135 -0.61 18.62 18.12
N SER A 136 -0.11 19.40 17.17
CA SER A 136 -0.96 20.29 16.37
C SER A 136 -1.98 19.47 15.54
N PRO A 137 -3.08 20.07 15.05
CA PRO A 137 -4.03 19.36 14.18
C PRO A 137 -3.37 18.65 12.99
N ASP A 138 -2.30 19.24 12.43
CA ASP A 138 -1.52 18.66 11.34
C ASP A 138 -0.78 17.37 11.76
N VAL A 139 -0.24 17.31 12.97
CA VAL A 139 0.41 16.10 13.48
C VAL A 139 -0.62 15.01 13.78
N HIS A 140 -1.78 15.36 14.35
CA HIS A 140 -2.88 14.40 14.51
C HIS A 140 -3.37 13.87 13.15
N ARG A 141 -3.39 14.72 12.12
CA ARG A 141 -3.74 14.33 10.75
C ARG A 141 -2.70 13.34 10.20
N LEU A 142 -1.42 13.66 10.32
CA LEU A 142 -0.33 12.75 9.91
C LEU A 142 -0.38 11.41 10.65
N ALA A 143 -0.62 11.42 11.96
CA ALA A 143 -0.69 10.19 12.74
C ALA A 143 -1.88 9.30 12.31
N ARG A 144 -3.03 9.90 11.97
CA ARG A 144 -4.16 9.16 11.38
C ARG A 144 -3.83 8.60 10.00
N TRP A 145 -3.13 9.36 9.16
CA TRP A 145 -2.67 8.88 7.85
C TRP A 145 -1.74 7.68 8.01
N GLY A 146 -0.74 7.79 8.90
CA GLY A 146 0.19 6.70 9.19
C GLY A 146 -0.55 5.44 9.68
N ALA A 147 -1.45 5.57 10.65
CA ALA A 147 -2.25 4.45 11.14
C ALA A 147 -3.07 3.78 10.03
N ALA A 148 -3.70 4.59 9.16
CA ALA A 148 -4.48 4.09 8.05
C ALA A 148 -3.62 3.34 7.01
N LEU A 149 -2.46 3.89 6.65
CA LEU A 149 -1.52 3.26 5.70
C LEU A 149 -0.97 1.93 6.24
N TRP A 150 -0.52 1.89 7.50
CA TRP A 150 -0.05 0.64 8.11
C TRP A 150 -1.14 -0.41 8.23
N THR A 151 -2.36 0.00 8.57
CA THR A 151 -3.51 -0.93 8.61
C THR A 151 -3.84 -1.45 7.21
N PHE A 152 -3.69 -0.62 6.17
CA PHE A 152 -3.87 -1.03 4.78
C PHE A 152 -2.82 -2.05 4.36
N GLU A 153 -1.54 -1.85 4.69
CA GLU A 153 -0.48 -2.82 4.40
C GLU A 153 -0.71 -4.16 5.10
N ALA A 154 -1.16 -4.15 6.35
CA ALA A 154 -1.58 -5.36 7.06
C ALA A 154 -2.74 -6.06 6.32
N ALA A 155 -3.78 -5.30 5.96
CA ALA A 155 -4.92 -5.84 5.23
C ALA A 155 -4.52 -6.45 3.88
N LEU A 156 -3.67 -5.75 3.12
CA LEU A 156 -3.15 -6.20 1.83
C LEU A 156 -2.30 -7.46 1.97
N CYS A 157 -1.41 -7.51 2.97
CA CYS A 157 -0.63 -8.70 3.30
C CYS A 157 -1.55 -9.91 3.52
N GLY A 158 -2.65 -9.73 4.26
CA GLY A 158 -3.65 -10.76 4.50
C GLY A 158 -4.41 -11.18 3.24
N VAL A 159 -4.83 -10.23 2.39
CA VAL A 159 -5.51 -10.50 1.11
C VAL A 159 -4.61 -11.31 0.18
N LEU A 160 -3.36 -10.86 -0.01
CA LEU A 160 -2.41 -11.49 -0.92
C LEU A 160 -1.96 -12.88 -0.46
N ALA A 161 -1.96 -13.14 0.84
CA ALA A 161 -1.73 -14.47 1.41
C ALA A 161 -2.89 -15.46 1.19
N GLY A 162 -4.00 -15.02 0.57
CA GLY A 162 -5.20 -15.83 0.41
C GLY A 162 -6.04 -15.91 1.68
N GLY A 163 -5.78 -15.04 2.67
CA GLY A 163 -6.62 -14.93 3.85
C GLY A 163 -8.00 -14.40 3.45
N THR A 164 -8.99 -15.29 3.41
CA THR A 164 -10.40 -14.88 3.36
C THR A 164 -10.76 -14.20 4.68
N ALA A 165 -11.59 -13.16 4.61
CA ALA A 165 -12.17 -12.49 5.77
C ALA A 165 -12.85 -13.48 6.73
#